data_AF-A0A523KFJ4-F1
#
_entry.id   AF-A0A523KFJ4-F1
#
_cell.length_a   1.000
_cell.length_b   1.000
_cell.length_c   1.000
_cell.angle_alpha   90.00
_cell.angle_beta   90.00
_cell.angle_gamma   90.00
#
_symmetry.space_group_name_H-M   'P 1'
#
loop_
_entity.id
_entity.type
_entity.pdbx_description
1 polymer ?
#
loop_
_entity_poly.entity_id
_entity_poly.type
_entity_poly.pdbx_seq_one_letter_code
_entity_poly.pdbx_strand_id
1 'polypeptide(L)' 'MAKDLAAAAKANDIKYFLISFVDLLGQLRAKLVPARAIRGMQK' A
#
# COMPACT_ATOMS: atom_id res chain seq x y z
N MET A 1 5.29 9.25 -13.22
CA MET A 1 5.35 10.05 -11.98
C MET A 1 4.72 9.19 -10.88
N ALA A 2 5.53 8.45 -10.12
CA ALA A 2 5.01 7.60 -9.05
C ALA A 2 4.39 8.51 -7.97
N LYS A 3 3.08 8.42 -7.76
CA LYS A 3 2.37 9.17 -6.71
C LYS A 3 2.94 8.75 -5.35
N ASP A 4 3.64 9.61 -4.63
CA ASP A 4 4.17 9.30 -3.29
C ASP A 4 2.99 8.92 -2.37
N LEU A 5 2.89 7.63 -2.05
CA LEU A 5 1.79 7.09 -1.25
C LEU A 5 1.87 7.57 0.20
N ALA A 6 3.05 7.91 0.70
CA ALA A 6 3.19 8.51 2.03
C ALA A 6 2.72 9.96 2.04
N ALA A 7 2.95 10.71 0.97
CA ALA A 7 2.40 12.06 0.84
C ALA A 7 0.86 12.02 0.77
N ALA A 8 0.31 11.07 0.00
CA ALA A 8 -1.13 10.84 -0.05
C ALA A 8 -1.71 10.40 1.31
N ALA A 9 -0.97 9.57 2.06
CA ALA A 9 -1.37 9.15 3.40
C ALA A 9 -1.52 10.34 4.36
N LYS A 10 -0.55 11.26 4.34
CA LYS A 10 -0.54 12.44 5.21
C LYS A 10 -1.63 13.43 4.83
N ALA A 11 -1.91 13.59 3.53
CA ALA A 11 -2.94 14.49 3.06
C ALA A 11 -4.37 13.99 3.35
N ASN A 12 -4.59 12.67 3.37
CA ASN A 12 -5.91 12.05 3.49
C ASN A 12 -6.13 11.31 4.83
N ASP A 13 -5.27 11.53 5.83
CA ASP A 13 -5.27 10.86 7.14
C ASP A 13 -5.38 9.32 7.08
N ILE A 14 -4.66 8.70 6.14
CA ILE A 14 -4.68 7.25 5.95
C ILE A 14 -3.71 6.60 6.95
N LYS A 15 -4.24 5.76 7.84
CA LYS A 15 -3.43 5.04 8.85
C LYS A 15 -2.86 3.72 8.32
N TYR A 16 -3.61 3.05 7.47
CA TYR A 16 -3.25 1.75 6.92
C TYR A 16 -3.59 1.67 5.44
N PHE A 17 -2.74 0.96 4.71
CA PHE A 17 -2.91 0.61 3.32
C PHE A 17 -3.18 -0.88 3.22
N LEU A 18 -4.17 -1.24 2.42
CA LEU A 18 -4.42 -2.63 2.06
C LEU A 18 -3.80 -2.86 0.69
N ILE A 19 -2.64 -3.53 0.68
CA ILE A 19 -1.95 -3.86 -0.57
C ILE A 19 -2.44 -5.24 -1.01
N SER A 20 -3.16 -5.27 -2.12
CA SER A 20 -3.62 -6.51 -2.73
C SER A 20 -2.75 -6.92 -3.92
N PHE A 21 -2.58 -8.22 -4.09
CA PHE A 21 -1.92 -8.82 -5.24
C PHE A 21 -2.57 -10.17 -5.56
N VAL A 22 -2.42 -10.60 -6.81
CA VAL A 22 -2.86 -11.92 -7.25
C VAL A 22 -1.65 -12.85 -7.23
N ASP A 23 -1.79 -14.00 -6.57
CA ASP A 23 -0.73 -15.01 -6.55
C ASP A 23 -0.71 -15.85 -7.85
N LEU A 24 0.27 -16.75 -7.98
CA LEU A 24 0.41 -17.62 -9.16
C LEU A 24 -0.79 -18.55 -9.40
N LEU A 25 -1.61 -18.79 -8.37
CA LEU A 25 -2.80 -19.64 -8.43
C LEU A 25 -4.08 -18.83 -8.66
N GLY A 26 -3.94 -17.53 -8.97
CA GLY A 26 -5.06 -16.63 -9.24
C GLY A 26 -5.82 -16.19 -7.98
N GLN A 27 -5.31 -16.48 -6.78
CA GLN A 27 -5.97 -16.07 -5.54
C GLN A 27 -5.61 -14.63 -5.19
N LEU A 28 -6.63 -13.84 -4.84
CA LEU A 28 -6.45 -12.50 -4.33
C LEU A 28 -5.96 -12.57 -2.89
N ARG A 29 -4.77 -12.02 -2.63
CA ARG A 29 -4.22 -11.86 -1.29
C ARG A 29 -4.05 -10.39 -0.99
N ALA A 30 -4.12 -10.05 0.28
CA ALA A 30 -3.86 -8.70 0.73
C ALA A 30 -3.04 -8.69 2.01
N LYS A 31 -2.27 -7.61 2.18
CA LYS A 31 -1.54 -7.32 3.40
C LYS A 31 -1.90 -5.92 3.89
N LEU A 32 -2.21 -5.84 5.18
CA LEU A 32 -2.39 -4.57 5.86
C LEU A 32 -1.02 -3.99 6.21
N VAL A 33 -0.74 -2.79 5.73
CA VAL A 33 0.54 -2.11 5.90
C VAL A 33 0.29 -0.76 6.57
N PRO A 34 0.97 -0.42 7.68
CA PRO A 34 0.83 0.89 8.29
C PRO A 34 1.46 1.97 7.40
N ALA A 35 0.89 3.18 7.39
CA ALA A 35 1.34 4.28 6.54
C ALA A 35 2.84 4.61 6.67
N ARG A 36 3.41 4.43 7.87
CA ARG A 36 4.86 4.58 8.11
C ARG A 36 5.76 3.68 7.26
N ALA A 37 5.24 2.52 6.81
CA ALA A 37 5.99 1.51 6.07
C ALA A 37 5.65 1.50 4.57
N ILE A 38 4.75 2.37 4.09
CA ILE A 38 4.25 2.32 2.71
C ILE A 38 5.33 2.64 1.67
N ARG A 39 6.30 3.49 2.01
CA ARG A 39 7.43 3.85 1.12
C ARG A 39 8.28 2.64 0.72
N GLY A 40 8.45 1.66 1.60
CA GLY A 40 9.22 0.45 1.30
C GLY A 40 8.44 -0.57 0.46
N MET A 41 7.12 -0.45 0.42
CA MET A 41 6.22 -1.32 -0.35
C MET A 41 5.89 -0.74 -1.73
N GLN A 42 6.08 0.57 -1.92
CA GLN A 42 5.91 1.24 -3.19
C GLN A 42 7.12 0.94 -4.10
N LYS A 43 6.96 0.02 -5.05
CA LYS A 43 7.94 -0.29 -6.11
C LYS A 43 7.25 -0.26 -7.46
#